data_AF-A0A7X0DZT4-F1
#
_entry.id   AF-A0A7X0DZT4-F1
#
_cell.length_a   1.000
_cell.length_b   1.000
_cell.length_c   1.000
_cell.angle_alpha   90.00
_cell.angle_beta   90.00
_cell.angle_gamma   90.00
#
_symmetry.space_group_name_H-M   'P 1'
#
loop_
_entity.id
_entity.type
_entity.pdbx_description
1 polymer ?
#
loop_
_entity_poly.entity_id
_entity_poly.type
_entity_poly.pdbx_seq_one_letter_code
_entity_poly.pdbx_strand_id
1 'polypeptide(L)' 'MDLQQKEKSGEDEQLRKLKHDIKNQLSNIHLALEQLKYELPEMNEDCLFYIDTIETSSTKINNLLNDAN' A
#
# COMPACT_ATOMS: atom_id res chain seq x y z
N MET A 1 -2.61 -37.55 -4.25
CA MET A 1 -2.30 -36.10 -4.28
C MET A 1 -2.65 -35.58 -2.90
N ASP A 2 -1.64 -35.31 -2.09
CA ASP A 2 -1.76 -35.14 -0.64
C ASP A 2 -2.58 -33.90 -0.27
N LEU A 3 -3.53 -34.06 0.66
CA LEU A 3 -4.40 -33.00 1.19
C LEU A 3 -3.59 -31.79 1.70
N GLN A 4 -2.40 -32.05 2.26
CA GLN A 4 -1.48 -31.03 2.77
C GLN A 4 -0.91 -30.10 1.69
N GLN A 5 -0.78 -30.55 0.43
CA GLN A 5 -0.32 -29.68 -0.67
C GLN A 5 -1.42 -28.75 -1.16
N LYS A 6 -2.69 -29.15 -1.04
CA LYS A 6 -3.85 -28.35 -1.48
C LYS A 6 -4.11 -27.18 -0.54
N GLU A 7 -3.98 -27.40 0.77
CA GLU A 7 -4.15 -26.35 1.80
C GLU A 7 -3.06 -25.26 1.69
N LYS A 8 -1.79 -25.64 1.59
CA LYS A 8 -0.67 -24.70 1.42
C LYS A 8 -0.81 -23.82 0.17
N SER A 9 -1.29 -24.41 -0.94
CA SER A 9 -1.54 -23.65 -2.17
C SER A 9 -2.65 -22.60 -2.03
N GLY A 10 -3.64 -22.88 -1.17
CA GLY A 10 -4.75 -21.95 -0.88
C GLY A 10 -4.31 -20.78 0.00
N GLU A 11 -3.46 -21.04 1.01
CA GLU A 11 -2.89 -19.99 1.87
C GLU A 11 -2.00 -19.02 1.06
N ASP A 12 -1.15 -19.55 0.18
CA ASP A 12 -0.32 -18.73 -0.70
C ASP A 12 -1.16 -17.88 -1.67
N GLU A 13 -2.29 -18.40 -2.16
CA GLU A 13 -3.21 -17.65 -3.01
C GLU A 13 -3.95 -16.54 -2.25
N GLN A 14 -4.41 -16.82 -1.04
CA GLN A 14 -5.04 -15.83 -0.17
C GLN A 14 -4.06 -14.71 0.18
N LEU A 15 -2.82 -15.04 0.52
CA LEU A 15 -1.78 -14.06 0.80
C LEU A 15 -1.46 -13.20 -0.44
N ARG A 16 -1.39 -13.80 -1.63
CA ARG A 16 -1.19 -13.05 -2.89
C ARG A 16 -2.33 -12.08 -3.16
N LYS A 17 -3.59 -12.50 -2.97
CA LYS A 17 -4.77 -11.63 -3.11
C LYS A 17 -4.74 -10.48 -2.11
N LEU A 18 -4.44 -10.77 -0.86
CA LEU A 18 -4.29 -9.74 0.17
C LEU A 18 -3.18 -8.73 -0.17
N LYS A 19 -1.99 -9.20 -0.60
CA LYS A 19 -0.89 -8.32 -1.04
C LYS A 19 -1.34 -7.42 -2.20
N HIS A 20 -2.06 -7.98 -3.19
CA HIS A 20 -2.59 -7.22 -4.32
C HIS A 20 -3.59 -6.14 -3.86
N ASP A 21 -4.54 -6.49 -3.01
CA ASP A 21 -5.58 -5.56 -2.56
C ASP A 21 -4.99 -4.41 -1.73
N ILE A 22 -4.00 -4.69 -0.88
CA ILE A 22 -3.28 -3.65 -0.15
C ILE A 22 -2.51 -2.74 -1.12
N LYS A 23 -1.79 -3.30 -2.11
CA LYS A 23 -1.09 -2.51 -3.14
C LYS A 23 -2.05 -1.58 -3.88
N ASN A 24 -3.24 -2.05 -4.22
CA ASN A 24 -4.27 -1.24 -4.86
C ASN A 24 -4.71 -0.06 -3.97
N GLN A 25 -4.91 -0.28 -2.67
CA GLN A 25 -5.23 0.82 -1.74
C GLN A 25 -4.07 1.82 -1.60
N LEU A 26 -2.82 1.34 -1.57
CA LEU A 26 -1.66 2.22 -1.54
C LEU A 26 -1.58 3.06 -2.82
N SER A 27 -1.84 2.50 -4.00
CA SER A 27 -1.91 3.27 -5.25
C SER A 27 -3.00 4.35 -5.20
N ASN A 28 -4.18 4.04 -4.65
CA ASN A 28 -5.25 5.02 -4.47
C ASN A 28 -4.85 6.15 -3.51
N ILE A 29 -4.13 5.83 -2.42
CA ILE A 29 -3.63 6.84 -1.48
C ILE A 29 -2.62 7.77 -2.15
N HIS A 30 -1.65 7.23 -2.89
CA HIS A 30 -0.68 8.07 -3.61
C HIS A 30 -1.37 9.00 -4.60
N LEU A 31 -2.31 8.47 -5.40
CA LEU A 31 -3.09 9.29 -6.34
C LEU A 31 -3.86 10.40 -5.60
N ALA A 32 -4.52 10.09 -4.49
CA ALA A 32 -5.26 11.08 -3.71
C ALA A 32 -4.34 12.17 -3.14
N LEU A 33 -3.15 11.81 -2.66
CA LEU A 33 -2.16 12.78 -2.18
C LEU A 33 -1.65 13.67 -3.30
N GLU A 34 -1.39 13.12 -4.48
CA GLU A 34 -0.99 13.90 -5.66
C GLU A 34 -2.07 14.92 -6.04
N GLN A 35 -3.32 14.48 -6.18
CA GLN A 35 -4.43 15.39 -6.49
C GLN A 35 -4.64 16.45 -5.39
N LEU A 36 -4.50 16.06 -4.12
CA LEU A 36 -4.61 16.99 -2.99
C LEU A 36 -3.52 18.08 -3.03
N LYS A 37 -2.28 17.74 -3.40
CA LYS A 37 -1.19 18.72 -3.59
C LYS A 37 -1.54 19.75 -4.66
N TYR A 38 -2.30 19.39 -5.69
CA TYR A 38 -2.75 20.34 -6.74
C TYR A 38 -3.93 21.21 -6.29
N GLU A 39 -4.85 20.68 -5.49
CA GLU A 39 -6.05 21.38 -5.02
C GLU A 39 -5.76 22.37 -3.88
N LEU A 40 -4.59 22.28 -3.23
CA LEU A 40 -4.21 23.15 -2.12
C LEU A 40 -3.28 24.28 -2.59
N PRO A 41 -3.81 25.51 -2.83
CA PRO A 41 -3.03 26.61 -3.40
C PRO A 41 -1.94 27.15 -2.46
N GLU A 42 -2.12 27.03 -1.15
CA GLU A 42 -1.10 27.34 -0.14
C GLU A 42 -1.02 26.21 0.88
N MET A 43 -0.03 25.35 0.73
CA MET A 43 0.29 24.33 1.74
C MET A 43 1.23 24.93 2.78
N ASN A 44 0.73 25.06 4.01
CA ASN A 44 1.58 25.40 5.15
C ASN A 44 2.47 24.21 5.56
N GLU A 45 3.42 24.47 6.46
CA GLU A 45 4.40 23.47 6.91
C GLU A 45 3.74 22.21 7.50
N ASP A 46 2.67 22.37 8.28
CA ASP A 46 1.93 21.25 8.87
C ASP A 46 1.28 20.37 7.77
N CYS A 47 0.70 20.99 6.75
CA CYS A 47 0.09 20.29 5.63
C CYS A 47 1.12 19.49 4.83
N LEU A 48 2.26 20.11 4.53
CA LEU A 48 3.42 19.45 3.90
C LEU A 48 3.88 18.24 4.73
N PHE A 49 4.01 18.44 6.05
CA PHE A 49 4.43 17.39 6.98
C PHE A 49 3.45 16.20 6.99
N TYR A 50 2.15 16.45 7.03
CA TYR A 50 1.16 15.37 7.00
C TYR A 50 1.17 14.61 5.68
N ILE A 51 1.24 15.31 4.55
CA ILE A 51 1.29 14.68 3.23
C ILE A 51 2.54 13.81 3.10
N ASP A 52 3.71 14.33 3.47
CA ASP A 52 4.97 13.59 3.44
C ASP A 52 4.96 12.37 4.39
N THR A 53 4.36 12.52 5.57
CA THR A 53 4.20 11.42 6.54
C THR A 53 3.33 10.29 5.98
N ILE A 54 2.22 10.62 5.30
CA ILE A 54 1.33 9.62 4.70
C ILE A 54 2.03 8.93 3.52
N GLU A 55 2.71 9.70 2.67
CA GLU A 55 3.47 9.18 1.51
C GLU A 55 4.61 8.24 1.95
N THR A 56 5.39 8.67 2.94
CA THR A 56 6.48 7.87 3.53
C THR A 56 5.95 6.58 4.15
N SER A 57 4.85 6.66 4.90
CA SER A 57 4.23 5.48 5.52
C SER A 57 3.71 4.50 4.48
N SER A 58 3.04 5.00 3.44
CA SER A 58 2.51 4.19 2.34
C SER A 58 3.62 3.48 1.56
N THR A 59 4.72 4.18 1.31
CA THR A 59 5.92 3.61 0.67
C THR A 59 6.55 2.51 1.52
N LYS A 60 6.68 2.73 2.83
CA LYS A 60 7.20 1.71 3.76
C LYS A 60 6.33 0.45 3.77
N ILE A 61 4.99 0.58 3.77
CA ILE A 61 4.09 -0.57 3.69
C ILE A 61 4.28 -1.31 2.37
N ASN A 62 4.38 -0.60 1.25
CA ASN A 62 4.63 -1.23 -0.05
C ASN A 62 5.95 -2.03 -0.05
N ASN A 63 7.01 -1.48 0.52
CA ASN A 63 8.30 -2.15 0.62
C ASN A 63 8.20 -3.41 1.49
N LEU A 64 7.55 -3.34 2.66
CA LEU A 64 7.32 -4.51 3.52
C LEU A 64 6.57 -5.64 2.80
N LEU A 65 5.61 -5.31 1.93
CA LEU A 65 4.87 -6.32 1.15
C LEU A 65 5.74 -6.99 0.07
N ASN A 66 6.74 -6.28 -0.45
CA ASN A 66 7.68 -6.76 -1.46
C ASN A 66 8.85 -7.54 -0.85
N ASP A 67 9.33 -7.10 0.32
CA ASP A 67 10.44 -7.70 1.07
C ASP A 67 9.99 -8.95 1.85
N ALA A 68 8.69 -9.13 2.09
CA ALA A 68 8.12 -10.34 2.68
C ALA A 68 8.06 -11.53 1.68
N ASN A 69 9.10 -11.69 0.86
CA ASN A 69 9.28 -12.78 -0.11
C ASN A 69 10.60 -13.51 0.13
#